data_AF-A0A933TLY6-F1
#
_entry.id   AF-A0A933TLY6-F1
#
_cell.length_a   1.000
_cell.length_b   1.000
_cell.length_c   1.000
_cell.angle_alpha   90.00
_cell.angle_beta   90.00
_cell.angle_gamma   90.00
#
_symmetry.space_group_name_H-M   'P 1'
#
loop_
_entity.id
_entity.type
_entity.pdbx_description
1 polymer ?
#
loop_
_entity_poly.entity_id
_entity_poly.type
_entity_poly.pdbx_seq_one_letter_code
_entity_poly.pdbx_strand_id
1 'polypeptide(L)'
;MIELRMPAMHNEAAISIEDEGGLVARAKAMDDAAWAHLLHAYYPRLRAYIWNRIGDDGAAEDLAAQVFEEAVTRIGDYEWRGLPFGAWLFRIARNISTDFLRKRARRTGIAFQAAEPAPLSRGLEQRVETQQLRQALQ
;
A
#
# COMPACT_ATOMS: atom_id res chain seq x y z
N MET A 1 -2.61 18.07 -26.08
CA MET A 1 -3.42 16.83 -26.05
C MET A 1 -2.44 15.67 -25.97
N ILE A 2 -2.05 15.29 -24.75
CA ILE A 2 -1.14 14.15 -24.52
C ILE A 2 -2.03 13.03 -24.02
N GLU A 3 -2.24 12.01 -24.86
CA GLU A 3 -2.77 10.74 -24.39
C GLU A 3 -1.80 10.18 -23.34
N LEU A 4 -2.16 10.34 -22.07
CA LEU A 4 -1.71 9.46 -20.99
C LEU A 4 -2.31 8.08 -21.24
N ARG A 5 -1.77 7.39 -22.26
CA ARG A 5 -1.98 5.96 -22.45
C ARG A 5 -1.22 5.27 -21.33
N MET A 6 -1.90 5.14 -20.19
CA MET A 6 -1.52 4.24 -19.10
C MET A 6 -1.13 2.89 -19.74
N PRO A 7 0.17 2.54 -19.79
CA PRO A 7 0.56 1.26 -20.36
C PRO A 7 -0.10 0.18 -19.52
N ALA A 8 -0.72 -0.76 -20.23
CA ALA A 8 -1.55 -1.82 -19.71
C ALA A 8 -1.12 -2.29 -18.30
N MET A 9 -2.08 -2.23 -17.37
CA MET A 9 -2.06 -2.93 -16.09
C MET A 9 -1.99 -4.45 -16.35
N HIS A 10 -0.86 -4.95 -16.85
CA HIS A 10 -0.56 -6.38 -16.86
C HIS A 10 -0.35 -6.80 -15.41
N ASN A 11 -1.49 -7.02 -14.74
CA ASN A 11 -1.59 -7.66 -13.45
C ASN A 11 -1.47 -9.18 -13.70
N GLU A 12 -0.26 -9.67 -13.89
CA GLU A 12 0.00 -11.10 -14.09
C GLU A 12 0.09 -11.87 -12.75
N ALA A 13 -0.05 -11.17 -11.62
CA ALA A 13 -0.13 -11.75 -10.28
C ALA A 13 -1.30 -11.13 -9.49
N ALA A 14 -2.51 -11.21 -10.04
CA ALA A 14 -3.71 -10.94 -9.28
C ALA A 14 -3.82 -12.01 -8.18
N ILE A 15 -3.35 -11.72 -6.97
CA ILE A 15 -3.62 -12.60 -5.81
C ILE A 15 -5.14 -12.67 -5.67
N SER A 16 -5.72 -13.88 -5.77
CA SER A 16 -7.14 -14.05 -5.47
C SER A 16 -7.38 -13.75 -3.99
N ILE A 17 -8.56 -13.24 -3.64
CA ILE A 17 -8.90 -12.93 -2.24
C ILE A 17 -8.83 -14.20 -1.38
N GLU A 18 -9.21 -15.36 -1.92
CA GLU A 18 -9.07 -16.65 -1.21
C GLU A 18 -7.60 -17.02 -0.94
N ASP A 19 -6.70 -16.70 -1.86
CA ASP A 19 -5.26 -16.98 -1.72
C ASP A 19 -4.56 -15.97 -0.81
N GLU A 20 -5.03 -14.73 -0.78
CA GLU A 20 -4.43 -13.64 0.01
C GLU A 20 -4.49 -13.93 1.51
N GLY A 21 -5.62 -14.42 2.00
CA GLY A 21 -5.77 -14.77 3.41
C GLY A 21 -4.78 -15.86 3.85
N GLY A 22 -4.58 -16.88 3.01
CA GLY A 22 -3.61 -17.95 3.25
C GLY A 22 -2.17 -17.48 3.19
N LEU A 23 -1.83 -16.61 2.24
CA LEU A 23 -0.51 -15.98 2.13
C LEU A 23 -0.20 -15.13 3.36
N VAL A 24 -1.15 -14.32 3.82
CA VAL A 24 -0.97 -13.51 5.04
C VAL A 24 -0.77 -14.40 6.26
N ALA A 25 -1.57 -15.46 6.43
CA ALA A 25 -1.44 -16.37 7.57
C ALA A 25 -0.05 -17.02 7.63
N ARG A 26 0.49 -17.42 6.48
CA ARG A 26 1.86 -17.95 6.36
C ARG A 26 2.92 -16.87 6.58
N ALA A 27 2.72 -15.66 6.04
CA ALA A 27 3.63 -14.54 6.26
C ALA A 27 3.74 -14.15 7.75
N LYS A 28 2.65 -14.25 8.51
CA LYS A 28 2.66 -14.11 9.98
C LYS A 28 3.51 -15.16 10.68
N ALA A 29 3.62 -16.36 10.11
CA ALA A 29 4.45 -17.44 10.59
C ALA A 29 5.91 -17.36 10.08
N MET A 30 6.33 -16.20 9.53
CA MET A 30 7.67 -15.97 8.98
C MET A 30 8.03 -16.89 7.80
N ASP A 31 7.05 -17.27 6.99
CA ASP A 31 7.27 -17.97 5.72
C ASP A 31 7.81 -16.99 4.65
N ASP A 32 9.08 -17.12 4.31
CA ASP A 32 9.77 -16.30 3.31
C ASP A 32 9.12 -16.38 1.92
N ALA A 33 8.60 -17.54 1.52
CA ALA A 33 7.94 -17.70 0.22
C ALA A 33 6.58 -16.97 0.19
N ALA A 34 5.87 -16.93 1.31
CA ALA A 34 4.65 -16.15 1.43
C ALA A 34 4.93 -14.65 1.34
N TRP A 35 5.97 -14.18 2.03
CA TRP A 35 6.42 -12.80 1.92
C TRP A 35 6.85 -12.45 0.51
N ALA A 36 7.70 -13.26 -0.13
CA ALA A 36 8.14 -13.02 -1.50
C ALA A 36 6.96 -12.88 -2.47
N HIS A 37 5.92 -13.71 -2.30
CA HIS A 37 4.72 -13.62 -3.12
C HIS A 37 3.94 -12.30 -2.89
N LEU A 38 3.70 -11.93 -1.62
CA LEU A 38 3.04 -10.68 -1.27
C LEU A 38 3.84 -9.47 -1.77
N LEU A 39 5.17 -9.47 -1.59
CA LEU A 39 6.06 -8.43 -2.09
C LEU A 39 5.95 -8.30 -3.60
N HIS A 40 6.10 -9.40 -4.34
CA HIS A 40 6.07 -9.39 -5.80
C HIS A 40 4.76 -8.82 -6.35
N ALA A 41 3.62 -9.21 -5.76
CA ALA A 41 2.31 -8.73 -6.20
C ALA A 41 2.07 -7.24 -5.88
N TYR A 42 2.54 -6.77 -4.72
CA TYR A 42 2.22 -5.42 -4.25
C TYR A 42 3.26 -4.37 -4.63
N TYR A 43 4.52 -4.75 -4.82
CA TYR A 43 5.64 -3.83 -5.06
C TYR A 43 5.39 -2.85 -6.22
N PRO A 44 4.96 -3.28 -7.44
CA PRO A 44 4.81 -2.35 -8.56
C PRO A 44 3.79 -1.24 -8.28
N ARG A 45 2.66 -1.60 -7.67
CA ARG A 45 1.58 -0.66 -7.33
C ARG A 45 1.99 0.24 -6.16
N LEU A 46 2.70 -0.30 -5.18
CA LEU A 46 3.20 0.43 -4.03
C LEU A 46 4.25 1.48 -4.44
N ARG A 47 5.27 1.08 -5.21
CA ARG A 47 6.30 1.99 -5.75
C ARG A 47 5.67 3.09 -6.60
N ALA A 48 4.75 2.74 -7.50
CA ALA A 48 4.03 3.72 -8.31
C ALA A 48 3.22 4.70 -7.44
N TYR A 49 2.55 4.22 -6.39
CA TYR A 49 1.84 5.09 -5.44
C TYR A 49 2.78 6.07 -4.74
N ILE A 50 3.91 5.58 -4.22
CA ILE A 50 4.90 6.42 -3.52
C ILE A 50 5.50 7.44 -4.48
N TRP A 51 5.91 6.99 -5.68
CA TRP A 51 6.46 7.86 -6.72
C TRP A 51 5.51 8.99 -7.10
N ASN A 52 4.21 8.70 -7.30
CA ASN A 52 3.21 9.73 -7.62
C ASN A 52 3.07 10.82 -6.54
N ARG A 53 3.46 10.53 -5.28
CA ARG A 53 3.41 11.51 -4.18
C ARG A 53 4.71 12.27 -3.98
N ILE A 54 5.83 11.69 -4.38
CA ILE A 54 7.18 12.18 -4.03
C ILE A 54 7.93 12.73 -5.24
N GLY A 55 7.68 12.18 -6.43
CA GLY A 55 8.32 12.59 -7.69
C GLY A 55 9.81 12.27 -7.77
N ASP A 56 10.31 11.37 -6.91
CA ASP A 56 11.72 10.97 -6.82
C ASP A 56 11.80 9.46 -6.87
N ASP A 57 12.58 8.94 -7.82
CA ASP A 57 12.63 7.51 -8.12
C ASP A 57 13.41 6.72 -7.06
N GLY A 58 14.57 7.23 -6.65
CA GLY A 58 15.38 6.60 -5.60
C GLY A 58 14.66 6.61 -4.25
N ALA A 59 14.06 7.75 -3.87
CA ALA A 59 13.27 7.82 -2.65
C ALA A 59 12.02 6.92 -2.72
N ALA A 60 11.43 6.71 -3.90
CA ALA A 60 10.28 5.83 -4.03
C ALA A 60 10.65 4.36 -3.77
N GLU A 61 11.81 3.91 -4.22
CA GLU A 61 12.33 2.56 -3.96
C GLU A 61 12.69 2.37 -2.49
N ASP A 62 13.44 3.31 -1.93
CA ASP A 62 13.83 3.28 -0.51
C ASP A 62 12.62 3.24 0.42
N LEU A 63 11.59 4.05 0.14
CA LEU A 63 10.39 4.09 0.96
C LEU A 63 9.50 2.88 0.72
N ALA A 64 9.49 2.29 -0.48
CA ALA A 64 8.81 1.02 -0.70
C ALA A 64 9.44 -0.10 0.15
N ALA A 65 10.78 -0.17 0.23
CA ALA A 65 11.47 -1.09 1.12
C ALA A 65 11.09 -0.87 2.59
N GLN A 66 11.11 0.38 3.06
CA GLN A 66 10.68 0.72 4.43
C GLN A 66 9.22 0.34 4.72
N VAL A 67 8.31 0.45 3.75
CA VAL A 67 6.93 -0.01 3.92
C VAL A 67 6.87 -1.51 4.17
N PHE A 68 7.68 -2.29 3.47
CA PHE A 68 7.71 -3.73 3.67
C PHE A 68 8.40 -4.14 4.97
N GLU A 69 9.47 -3.46 5.37
CA GLU A 69 10.08 -3.64 6.70
C GLU A 69 9.06 -3.37 7.82
N GLU A 70 8.33 -2.25 7.72
CA GLU A 70 7.27 -1.89 8.65
C GLU A 70 6.10 -2.89 8.59
N ALA A 71 5.79 -3.42 7.41
CA ALA A 71 4.78 -4.47 7.27
C ALA A 71 5.20 -5.76 7.97
N VAL A 72 6.46 -6.20 7.82
CA VAL A 72 6.98 -7.39 8.51
C VAL A 72 6.88 -7.24 10.02
N THR A 73 7.28 -6.09 10.57
CA THR A 73 7.21 -5.85 12.02
C THR A 73 5.78 -5.80 12.57
N ARG A 74 4.79 -5.43 11.74
CA ARG A 74 3.40 -5.21 12.17
C ARG A 74 2.42 -6.27 11.69
N ILE A 75 2.89 -7.29 10.95
CA ILE A 75 2.03 -8.32 10.38
C ILE A 75 1.27 -9.09 11.47
N GLY A 76 1.85 -9.23 12.67
CA GLY A 76 1.19 -9.86 13.82
C GLY A 76 -0.16 -9.22 14.14
N ASP A 77 -0.20 -7.88 14.14
CA ASP A 77 -1.38 -7.06 14.45
C ASP A 77 -2.38 -6.95 13.31
N TYR A 78 -2.04 -7.41 12.10
CA TYR A 78 -2.95 -7.36 10.97
C TYR A 78 -4.09 -8.37 11.15
N GLU A 79 -5.33 -7.90 11.24
CA GLU A 79 -6.50 -8.77 11.28
C GLU A 79 -7.30 -8.65 9.99
N TRP A 80 -7.66 -9.80 9.42
CA TRP A 80 -8.57 -9.87 8.29
C TRP A 80 -10.01 -9.55 8.73
N ARG A 81 -10.37 -8.26 8.73
CA ARG A 81 -11.72 -7.78 9.07
C ARG A 81 -12.53 -7.37 7.83
N GLY A 82 -12.37 -8.10 6.72
CA GLY A 82 -12.95 -7.74 5.41
C GLY A 82 -12.13 -6.69 4.64
N LEU A 83 -10.91 -6.41 5.11
CA LEU A 83 -9.94 -5.50 4.52
C LEU A 83 -8.85 -6.31 3.80
N PRO A 84 -8.63 -6.15 2.49
CA PRO A 84 -7.54 -6.83 1.81
C PRO A 84 -6.19 -6.34 2.36
N PHE A 85 -5.18 -7.21 2.32
CA PHE A 85 -3.83 -6.92 2.81
C PHE A 85 -3.27 -5.63 2.20
N GLY A 86 -3.51 -5.44 0.90
CA GLY A 86 -3.14 -4.23 0.19
C GLY A 86 -3.63 -2.94 0.85
N ALA A 87 -4.88 -2.89 1.34
CA ALA A 87 -5.41 -1.68 1.98
C ALA A 87 -4.60 -1.30 3.22
N TRP A 88 -4.24 -2.29 4.03
CA TRP A 88 -3.39 -2.11 5.19
C TRP A 88 -1.97 -1.68 4.81
N LEU A 89 -1.40 -2.28 3.76
CA LEU A 89 -0.08 -1.94 3.24
C LEU A 89 -0.02 -0.50 2.69
N PHE A 90 -1.02 -0.05 1.93
CA PHE A 90 -1.10 1.32 1.42
C PHE A 90 -1.31 2.35 2.52
N ARG A 91 -1.93 1.98 3.65
CA ARG A 91 -2.00 2.84 4.84
C ARG A 91 -0.62 3.07 5.46
N ILE A 92 0.21 2.02 5.55
CA ILE A 92 1.60 2.13 5.98
C ILE A 92 2.36 3.06 5.02
N ALA A 93 2.23 2.83 3.71
CA ALA A 93 2.82 3.66 2.66
C ALA A 93 2.46 5.13 2.79
N ARG A 94 1.18 5.43 2.99
CA ARG A 94 0.69 6.79 3.19
C ARG A 94 1.41 7.48 4.35
N ASN A 95 1.53 6.80 5.49
CA ASN A 95 2.16 7.35 6.69
C ASN A 95 3.65 7.62 6.45
N ILE A 96 4.37 6.66 5.88
CA ILE A 96 5.80 6.78 5.57
C ILE A 96 6.05 7.90 4.56
N SER A 97 5.30 7.96 3.45
CA SER A 97 5.44 9.05 2.47
C SER A 97 5.13 10.42 3.07
N THR A 98 4.10 10.52 3.92
CA THR A 98 3.75 11.79 4.57
C THR A 98 4.85 12.24 5.54
N ASP A 99 5.43 11.33 6.31
CA ASP A 99 6.57 11.67 7.19
C ASP A 99 7.80 12.11 6.38
N PHE A 100 8.12 11.39 5.29
CA PHE A 100 9.19 11.77 4.38
C PHE A 100 9.02 13.19 3.83
N LEU A 101 7.83 13.52 3.31
CA LEU A 101 7.56 14.83 2.75
C LEU A 101 7.58 15.94 3.81
N ARG A 102 7.10 15.66 5.04
CA ARG A 102 7.24 16.58 6.18
C ARG A 102 8.70 16.83 6.54
N LYS A 103 9.54 15.79 6.55
CA LYS A 103 10.99 15.91 6.79
C LYS A 103 11.66 16.72 5.68
N ARG A 104 11.31 16.48 4.42
CA ARG A 104 11.83 17.21 3.25
C ARG A 104 11.47 18.70 3.33
N ALA A 105 10.20 19.03 3.59
CA ALA A 105 9.72 20.40 3.75
C ALA A 105 10.46 21.17 4.85
N ARG A 106 10.69 20.54 6.02
CA ARG A 106 11.48 21.16 7.09
C ARG A 106 12.93 21.46 6.69
N ARG A 107 13.53 20.64 5.82
CA ARG A 107 14.89 20.85 5.31
C ARG A 107 14.96 21.94 4.24
N THR A 108 13.93 22.07 3.41
CA THR A 108 13.92 23.03 2.28
C THR A 108 13.26 24.36 2.60
N GLY A 109 12.54 24.48 3.72
CA GLY A 109 11.76 25.67 4.07
C GLY A 109 10.46 25.85 3.26
N ILE A 110 10.11 24.88 2.41
CA ILE A 110 8.91 24.93 1.56
C ILE A 110 7.77 24.22 2.30
N ALA A 111 6.63 24.89 2.43
CA ALA A 111 5.45 24.33 3.11
C ALA A 111 4.97 23.04 2.43
N PHE A 112 4.69 22.01 3.24
CA PHE A 112 4.11 20.75 2.76
C PHE A 112 2.58 20.83 2.75
N GLN A 113 1.97 20.62 1.59
CA GLN A 113 0.55 20.28 1.48
C GLN A 113 0.39 18.76 1.38
N ALA A 114 -0.44 18.19 2.23
CA ALA A 114 -0.73 16.76 2.18
C ALA A 114 -1.47 16.44 0.88
N ALA A 115 -0.86 15.61 0.03
CA ALA A 115 -1.53 15.10 -1.16
C ALA A 115 -2.75 14.26 -0.77
N GLU A 116 -3.86 14.44 -1.49
CA GLU A 116 -5.04 13.59 -1.41
C GLU A 116 -4.67 12.09 -1.54
N PRO A 117 -5.35 11.18 -0.82
CA PRO A 117 -5.13 9.75 -0.97
C PRO A 117 -5.38 9.34 -2.42
N ALA A 118 -4.49 8.50 -2.96
CA ALA A 118 -4.63 7.99 -4.32
C ALA A 118 -5.98 7.27 -4.48
N PRO A 119 -6.58 7.29 -5.70
CA PRO A 119 -7.86 6.64 -5.96
C PRO A 119 -7.92 5.18 -5.53
N LEU A 120 -6.79 4.45 -5.60
CA LEU A 120 -6.69 3.07 -5.13
C LEU A 120 -6.84 2.94 -3.61
N SER A 121 -6.18 3.79 -2.83
CA SER A 121 -6.33 3.80 -1.36
C SER A 121 -7.75 4.19 -0.98
N ARG A 122 -8.30 5.23 -1.63
CA ARG A 122 -9.66 5.70 -1.38
C ARG A 122 -10.71 4.64 -1.73
N GLY A 123 -10.55 3.94 -2.86
CA GLY A 123 -11.45 2.86 -3.26
C GLY A 123 -11.38 1.65 -2.34
N LEU A 124 -10.20 1.34 -1.79
CA LEU A 124 -10.06 0.29 -0.78
C LEU A 124 -10.67 0.72 0.56
N GLU A 125 -10.42 1.95 1.02
CA GLU A 125 -11.01 2.54 2.22
C GLU A 125 -12.55 2.60 2.15
N GLN A 126 -13.12 3.00 1.00
CA GLN A 126 -14.57 3.07 0.79
C GLN A 126 -15.25 1.70 0.79
N ARG A 127 -14.60 0.68 0.19
CA ARG A 127 -15.12 -0.70 0.20
C ARG A 127 -15.23 -1.24 1.63
N VAL A 128 -14.35 -0.79 2.51
CA VAL A 128 -14.25 -1.23 3.89
C VAL A 128 -15.31 -0.59 4.75
N GLU A 129 -15.49 0.73 4.63
CA GLU A 129 -16.61 1.43 5.28
C GLU A 129 -17.95 0.82 4.86
N THR A 130 -18.11 0.51 3.57
CA THR A 130 -19.33 -0.11 3.04
C THR A 130 -19.56 -1.53 3.57
N GLN A 131 -18.50 -2.34 3.71
CA GLN A 131 -18.58 -3.70 4.25
C GLN A 131 -18.90 -3.70 5.76
N GLN A 132 -18.29 -2.78 6.52
CA GLN A 132 -18.51 -2.63 7.96
C GLN A 132 -19.92 -2.12 8.28
N LEU A 133 -20.45 -1.17 7.49
CA LEU A 133 -21.84 -0.71 7.59
C LEU A 133 -22.84 -1.86 7.38
N ARG A 134 -22.55 -2.79 6.45
CA ARG A 134 -23.40 -3.97 6.23
C ARG A 134 -23.36 -4.97 7.37
N GLN A 135 -22.22 -5.13 8.03
CA GLN A 135 -22.07 -6.05 9.17
C GLN A 135 -22.67 -5.49 10.47
N ALA A 136 -22.69 -4.16 10.65
CA ALA A 136 -23.26 -3.51 11.84
C ALA A 136 -24.81 -3.41 11.82
N LEU A 137 -25.44 -3.76 10.70
CA LEU A 137 -26.89 -3.75 10.51
C LEU A 137 -27.51 -5.15 10.49
N GLN A 138 -26.76 -6.18 10.89
CA GLN A 138 -27.23 -7.55 11.16
C GLN A 138 -27.06 -7.87 12.65
#